data_AF-A0A8A1UUQ2-F1
#
_entry.id   AF-A0A8A1UUQ2-F1
#
_cell.length_a   1.000
_cell.length_b   1.000
_cell.length_c   1.000
_cell.angle_alpha   90.00
_cell.angle_beta   90.00
_cell.angle_gamma   90.00
#
_symmetry.space_group_name_H-M   'P 1'
#
loop_
_entity.id
_entity.type
_entity.pdbx_description
1 polymer ?
#
loop_
_entity_poly.entity_id
_entity_poly.type
_entity_poly.pdbx_seq_one_letter_code
_entity_poly.pdbx_strand_id
1 'polypeptide(L)'
;MPSDPGRSRDPGRSPAPSRQDPDPSPADTGPDPTPTASDLTPAALGPTTPGSAPTASDLTTPAGTAPTPGASDPTLTTPDPTPTRRATHTAHTTHTHIAGIPIPDSKLAQEATELIRDTTDELIYHHSRRVYLFGARHGRERDLSFDAELLYVGALFHDLGLTERFRASHQRFELDGADEARRFLTAHGVPADRARLAWEAIALHTTPEIPHHMAPEIALVTTGVELDVLGIGYDTLPPETRDEILTAHPRPDFKRRILRAFHQGITHRPETTFGNVKADVLARFDPDYTRPNFVRIIESSAWPE
;
A
#
# COMPACT_ATOMS: atom_id res chain seq x y z
N MET A 1 -22.80 22.62 85.63
CA MET A 1 -22.94 24.08 85.85
C MET A 1 -21.55 24.69 85.85
N PRO A 2 -21.29 25.79 85.12
CA PRO A 2 -21.35 26.04 83.67
C PRO A 2 -19.89 26.27 83.13
N SER A 3 -19.52 26.51 81.87
CA SER A 3 -20.13 27.25 80.76
C SER A 3 -19.50 26.84 79.41
N ASP A 4 -20.32 26.83 78.37
CA ASP A 4 -20.03 26.79 76.92
C ASP A 4 -19.81 28.25 76.39
N PRO A 5 -19.63 28.59 75.09
CA PRO A 5 -18.97 27.97 73.91
C PRO A 5 -17.96 28.92 73.22
N GLY A 6 -17.18 28.43 72.24
CA GLY A 6 -16.28 29.29 71.45
C GLY A 6 -15.85 28.77 70.07
N ARG A 7 -16.77 28.87 69.09
CA ARG A 7 -16.55 29.03 67.63
C ARG A 7 -15.80 27.96 66.82
N SER A 8 -16.62 27.28 66.02
CA SER A 8 -16.40 26.74 64.66
C SER A 8 -15.36 27.47 63.81
N ARG A 9 -14.47 26.70 63.17
CA ARG A 9 -13.81 27.06 61.91
C ARG A 9 -13.93 25.90 60.91
N ASP A 10 -14.58 26.25 59.81
CA ASP A 10 -14.85 25.49 58.60
C ASP A 10 -13.56 25.21 57.79
N PRO A 11 -13.33 23.99 57.28
CA PRO A 11 -12.24 23.66 56.39
C PRO A 11 -12.73 23.68 54.94
N GLY A 12 -12.31 24.67 54.14
CA GLY A 12 -12.54 24.59 52.70
C GLY A 12 -12.47 25.90 51.94
N ARG A 13 -11.30 26.19 51.37
CA ARG A 13 -11.20 26.77 50.03
C ARG A 13 -9.75 26.80 49.55
N SER A 14 -9.42 25.92 48.62
CA SER A 14 -8.28 26.12 47.72
C SER A 14 -8.52 27.40 46.89
N PRO A 15 -7.48 28.22 46.63
CA PRO A 15 -7.62 29.39 45.78
C PRO A 15 -7.76 28.97 44.31
N ALA A 16 -8.64 29.66 43.59
CA ALA A 16 -8.85 29.52 42.16
C ALA A 16 -7.60 29.96 41.36
N PRO A 17 -7.34 29.40 40.17
CA PRO A 17 -6.22 29.80 39.34
C PRO A 17 -6.43 31.22 38.79
N SER A 18 -5.35 32.01 38.83
CA SER A 18 -5.25 33.35 38.27
C SER A 18 -5.61 33.38 36.79
N ARG A 19 -6.48 34.32 36.41
CA ARG A 19 -6.76 34.64 35.01
C ARG A 19 -5.49 35.24 34.38
N GLN A 20 -4.99 34.59 33.33
CA GLN A 20 -4.03 35.20 32.40
C GLN A 20 -4.82 36.08 31.43
N ASP A 21 -4.40 37.34 31.32
CA ASP A 21 -4.85 38.24 30.27
C ASP A 21 -4.35 37.74 28.90
N PRO A 22 -5.15 37.90 27.83
CA PRO A 22 -4.73 37.49 26.49
C PRO A 22 -3.64 38.43 25.94
N ASP A 23 -2.58 37.81 25.42
CA ASP A 23 -1.45 38.43 24.71
C ASP A 23 -1.95 39.23 23.49
N PRO A 24 -1.42 40.45 23.20
CA PRO A 24 -1.88 41.23 22.07
C PRO A 24 -1.44 40.60 20.74
N SER A 25 -2.40 40.47 19.82
CA SER A 25 -2.22 39.99 18.45
C SER A 25 -1.11 40.78 17.72
N PRO A 26 -0.20 40.12 16.98
CA PRO A 26 0.78 40.84 16.16
C PRO A 26 0.07 41.48 14.96
N ALA A 27 0.49 42.71 14.67
CA ALA A 27 -0.01 43.53 13.59
C ALA A 27 0.27 42.91 12.20
N ASP A 28 -0.71 43.11 11.33
CA ASP A 28 -0.69 42.89 9.88
C ASP A 28 0.54 43.58 9.26
N THR A 29 1.48 42.77 8.78
CA THR A 29 2.60 43.23 7.95
C THR A 29 2.34 42.72 6.54
N GLY A 30 2.13 43.66 5.62
CA GLY A 30 1.87 43.37 4.21
C GLY A 30 2.99 42.57 3.53
N PRO A 31 2.74 42.02 2.33
CA PRO A 31 3.68 41.12 1.67
C PRO A 31 4.99 41.83 1.28
N ASP A 32 6.11 41.21 1.63
CA ASP A 32 7.45 41.57 1.17
C ASP A 32 7.56 41.43 -0.36
N PRO A 33 8.33 42.29 -1.05
CA PRO A 33 8.45 42.25 -2.49
C PRO A 33 9.22 41.00 -2.96
N THR A 34 8.66 40.34 -3.98
CA THR A 34 9.26 39.20 -4.68
C THR A 34 10.57 39.62 -5.36
N PRO A 35 11.69 38.87 -5.21
CA PRO A 35 12.90 39.18 -5.96
C PRO A 35 12.68 38.93 -7.46
N THR A 36 13.09 39.90 -8.28
CA THR A 36 13.03 39.81 -9.75
C THR A 36 14.25 39.07 -10.30
N ALA A 37 14.10 38.46 -11.48
CA ALA A 37 15.04 37.54 -12.12
C ALA A 37 16.33 38.21 -12.68
N SER A 38 16.94 39.13 -11.95
CA SER A 38 18.19 39.79 -12.37
C SER A 38 19.34 39.71 -11.37
N ASP A 39 19.18 39.01 -10.24
CA ASP A 39 20.20 38.94 -9.17
C ASP A 39 20.87 37.57 -8.98
N LEU A 40 20.83 36.68 -9.97
CA LEU A 40 21.56 35.40 -9.90
C LEU A 40 22.57 35.26 -11.04
N THR A 41 23.83 35.62 -10.75
CA THR A 41 24.99 35.22 -11.57
C THR A 41 25.23 33.70 -11.47
N PRO A 42 25.50 33.00 -12.59
CA PRO A 42 25.71 31.56 -12.58
C PRO A 42 27.14 31.21 -12.18
N ALA A 43 27.29 30.44 -11.09
CA ALA A 43 28.52 29.72 -10.80
C ALA A 43 28.59 28.46 -11.66
N ALA A 44 29.75 28.27 -12.29
CA ALA A 44 30.03 27.25 -13.29
C ALA A 44 29.91 25.81 -12.78
N LEU A 45 29.13 24.99 -13.49
CA LEU A 45 29.28 23.54 -13.51
C LEU A 45 30.08 23.16 -14.77
N GLY A 46 31.20 22.47 -14.55
CA GLY A 46 32.06 21.96 -15.63
C GLY A 46 31.40 20.81 -16.42
N PRO A 47 31.93 20.46 -17.60
CA PRO A 47 31.26 19.55 -18.51
C PRO A 47 31.37 18.09 -18.03
N THR A 48 30.24 17.42 -17.83
CA THR A 48 30.15 15.96 -17.81
C THR A 48 29.66 15.47 -19.17
N THR A 49 30.44 14.58 -19.77
CA THR A 49 30.14 13.88 -21.04
C THR A 49 28.84 13.07 -20.94
N PRO A 50 27.95 13.11 -21.95
CA PRO A 50 26.75 12.28 -21.96
C PRO A 50 27.07 10.87 -22.44
N GLY A 51 26.78 9.87 -21.60
CA GLY A 51 26.69 8.47 -21.98
C GLY A 51 25.39 8.21 -22.76
N SER A 52 25.49 7.47 -23.86
CA SER A 52 24.41 7.18 -24.80
C SER A 52 23.23 6.44 -24.17
N ALA A 53 22.01 6.93 -24.43
CA ALA A 53 20.77 6.19 -24.21
C ALA A 53 20.48 5.25 -25.41
N PRO A 54 19.93 4.05 -25.21
CA PRO A 54 19.58 3.14 -26.31
C PRO A 54 18.30 3.59 -27.03
N THR A 55 18.32 3.52 -28.37
CA THR A 55 17.19 3.85 -29.26
C THR A 55 16.20 2.71 -29.40
N ALA A 56 14.91 3.04 -29.40
CA ALA A 56 13.80 2.13 -29.70
C ALA A 56 13.77 1.79 -31.20
N SER A 57 14.42 0.70 -31.58
CA SER A 57 14.24 0.04 -32.87
C SER A 57 14.65 -1.42 -32.70
N ASP A 58 13.82 -2.21 -32.01
CA ASP A 58 13.95 -3.68 -31.99
C ASP A 58 12.69 -4.38 -31.44
N LEU A 59 11.51 -3.97 -31.89
CA LEU A 59 10.28 -4.76 -31.69
C LEU A 59 9.45 -4.72 -32.97
N THR A 60 9.77 -5.61 -33.89
CA THR A 60 8.88 -5.98 -35.00
C THR A 60 8.86 -7.50 -35.10
N THR A 61 7.76 -8.11 -34.67
CA THR A 61 7.46 -9.53 -34.90
C THR A 61 6.25 -9.62 -35.83
N PRO A 62 6.30 -10.33 -36.96
CA PRO A 62 5.12 -10.57 -37.77
C PRO A 62 4.34 -11.78 -37.26
N ALA A 63 3.01 -11.66 -37.35
CA ALA A 63 2.02 -12.68 -37.03
C ALA A 63 2.09 -13.88 -37.99
N GLY A 64 1.92 -15.09 -37.45
CA GLY A 64 1.86 -16.35 -38.20
C GLY A 64 0.61 -17.17 -37.86
N THR A 65 -0.34 -17.14 -38.79
CA THR A 65 -1.34 -18.13 -39.24
C THR A 65 -1.79 -19.30 -38.33
N ALA A 66 -3.10 -19.37 -38.11
CA ALA A 66 -3.84 -20.52 -37.58
C ALA A 66 -4.24 -21.53 -38.68
N PRO A 67 -4.50 -22.81 -38.33
CA PRO A 67 -5.44 -23.64 -39.08
C PRO A 67 -6.56 -24.22 -38.20
N THR A 68 -7.74 -24.36 -38.82
CA THR A 68 -8.97 -25.01 -38.30
C THR A 68 -9.30 -26.24 -39.16
N PRO A 69 -10.33 -27.06 -38.85
CA PRO A 69 -10.28 -28.27 -38.02
C PRO A 69 -10.49 -29.57 -38.83
N GLY A 70 -10.19 -30.73 -38.21
CA GLY A 70 -10.56 -32.06 -38.73
C GLY A 70 -11.51 -32.78 -37.76
N ALA A 71 -12.72 -33.07 -38.21
CA ALA A 71 -13.72 -33.86 -37.49
C ALA A 71 -13.57 -35.36 -37.80
N SER A 72 -13.81 -36.23 -36.80
CA SER A 72 -14.37 -37.58 -36.94
C SER A 72 -14.70 -38.17 -35.56
N ASP A 73 -15.98 -38.46 -35.33
CA ASP A 73 -16.58 -39.37 -34.32
C ASP A 73 -16.96 -40.68 -35.08
N PRO A 74 -17.30 -41.87 -34.50
CA PRO A 74 -18.13 -42.02 -33.30
C PRO A 74 -17.92 -43.25 -32.35
N THR A 75 -18.53 -43.12 -31.17
CA THR A 75 -19.19 -44.15 -30.31
C THR A 75 -18.40 -45.31 -29.69
N LEU A 76 -18.44 -45.40 -28.34
CA LEU A 76 -18.86 -46.62 -27.63
C LEU A 76 -19.30 -46.35 -26.16
N THR A 77 -20.61 -46.50 -25.92
CA THR A 77 -21.31 -47.19 -24.83
C THR A 77 -20.74 -47.23 -23.39
N THR A 78 -21.53 -46.72 -22.44
CA THR A 78 -21.44 -46.91 -20.97
C THR A 78 -21.84 -48.32 -20.51
N PRO A 79 -21.42 -48.75 -19.30
CA PRO A 79 -22.40 -48.75 -18.21
C PRO A 79 -21.83 -48.34 -16.83
N ASP A 80 -22.75 -47.81 -16.01
CA ASP A 80 -22.64 -47.53 -14.58
C ASP A 80 -22.55 -48.82 -13.73
N PRO A 81 -21.86 -48.78 -12.57
CA PRO A 81 -22.50 -49.33 -11.38
C PRO A 81 -22.31 -48.45 -10.12
N THR A 82 -23.44 -47.95 -9.58
CA THR A 82 -23.96 -48.10 -8.19
C THR A 82 -23.01 -47.80 -6.99
N PRO A 83 -23.47 -47.06 -5.95
CA PRO A 83 -22.60 -46.22 -5.14
C PRO A 83 -21.88 -46.99 -4.04
N THR A 84 -20.54 -46.92 -4.04
CA THR A 84 -19.75 -47.29 -2.86
C THR A 84 -19.63 -46.07 -1.96
N ARG A 85 -20.42 -46.05 -0.88
CA ARG A 85 -20.32 -45.08 0.22
C ARG A 85 -18.92 -45.13 0.83
N ARG A 86 -18.01 -44.28 0.37
CA ARG A 86 -16.75 -43.97 1.05
C ARG A 86 -17.02 -42.83 2.03
N ALA A 87 -17.23 -43.19 3.29
CA ALA A 87 -16.98 -42.26 4.38
C ALA A 87 -15.46 -42.10 4.46
N THR A 88 -14.93 -41.02 3.88
CA THR A 88 -13.56 -40.58 4.12
C THR A 88 -13.64 -39.26 4.85
N HIS A 89 -13.09 -39.26 6.06
CA HIS A 89 -12.95 -38.14 6.98
C HIS A 89 -12.94 -36.78 6.28
N THR A 90 -13.96 -35.98 6.54
CA THR A 90 -13.83 -34.53 6.50
C THR A 90 -12.85 -34.18 7.60
N ALA A 91 -11.55 -34.09 7.28
CA ALA A 91 -10.62 -33.36 8.10
C ALA A 91 -11.23 -31.96 8.22
N HIS A 92 -11.72 -31.62 9.40
CA HIS A 92 -12.26 -30.31 9.68
C HIS A 92 -11.04 -29.40 9.79
N THR A 93 -10.49 -28.99 8.65
CA THR A 93 -9.45 -27.97 8.60
C THR A 93 -10.11 -26.70 9.11
N THR A 94 -9.91 -26.38 10.39
CA THR A 94 -10.39 -25.17 11.02
C THR A 94 -9.65 -23.99 10.39
N HIS A 95 -10.15 -23.53 9.24
CA HIS A 95 -9.63 -22.33 8.62
C HIS A 95 -9.90 -21.18 9.58
N THR A 96 -8.85 -20.44 9.94
CA THR A 96 -9.02 -19.24 10.73
C THR A 96 -9.80 -18.23 9.90
N HIS A 97 -10.86 -17.65 10.46
CA HIS A 97 -11.64 -16.60 9.81
C HIS A 97 -11.54 -15.31 10.62
N ILE A 98 -11.50 -14.18 9.93
CA ILE A 98 -11.61 -12.84 10.52
C ILE A 98 -12.64 -12.06 9.70
N ALA A 99 -13.67 -11.52 10.33
CA ALA A 99 -14.75 -10.81 9.65
C ALA A 99 -15.42 -11.63 8.54
N GLY A 100 -15.54 -12.93 8.80
CA GLY A 100 -16.05 -13.93 7.85
C GLY A 100 -15.12 -14.24 6.68
N ILE A 101 -13.92 -13.65 6.61
CA ILE A 101 -12.92 -13.91 5.56
C ILE A 101 -11.98 -15.04 6.00
N PRO A 102 -11.89 -16.15 5.23
CA PRO A 102 -10.92 -17.20 5.53
C PRO A 102 -9.50 -16.69 5.30
N ILE A 103 -8.59 -16.97 6.23
CA ILE A 103 -7.16 -16.70 6.04
C ILE A 103 -6.55 -17.88 5.27
N PRO A 104 -5.82 -17.65 4.17
CA PRO A 104 -5.11 -18.71 3.46
C PRO A 104 -4.12 -19.40 4.41
N ASP A 105 -4.21 -20.72 4.49
CA ASP A 105 -3.44 -21.56 5.41
C ASP A 105 -2.53 -22.56 4.69
N SER A 106 -2.37 -22.42 3.37
CA SER A 106 -1.41 -23.21 2.61
C SER A 106 0.02 -22.96 3.09
N LYS A 107 0.92 -23.88 2.73
CA LYS A 107 2.35 -23.71 3.01
C LYS A 107 2.90 -22.39 2.44
N LEU A 108 2.48 -22.02 1.23
CA LEU A 108 2.89 -20.75 0.59
C LEU A 108 2.46 -19.55 1.43
N ALA A 109 1.20 -19.54 1.90
CA ALA A 109 0.66 -18.46 2.70
C ALA A 109 1.33 -18.38 4.09
N GLN A 110 1.63 -19.51 4.71
CA GLN A 110 2.35 -19.57 5.99
C GLN A 110 3.76 -19.00 5.84
N GLU A 111 4.53 -19.48 4.86
CA GLU A 111 5.90 -19.00 4.61
C GLU A 111 5.94 -17.51 4.20
N ALA A 112 4.93 -17.04 3.45
CA ALA A 112 4.77 -15.62 3.15
C ALA A 112 4.52 -14.79 4.42
N THR A 113 3.68 -15.29 5.33
CA THR A 113 3.35 -14.62 6.59
C THR A 113 4.58 -14.53 7.49
N GLU A 114 5.34 -15.62 7.60
CA GLU A 114 6.58 -15.67 8.39
C GLU A 114 7.61 -14.69 7.84
N LEU A 115 7.86 -14.70 6.53
CA LEU A 115 8.81 -13.78 5.89
C LEU A 115 8.48 -12.31 6.19
N ILE A 116 7.23 -11.91 6.01
CA ILE A 116 6.82 -10.53 6.25
C ILE A 116 6.87 -10.18 7.72
N ARG A 117 6.50 -11.11 8.61
CA ARG A 117 6.60 -10.90 10.06
C ARG A 117 8.05 -10.72 10.53
N ASP A 118 8.99 -11.43 9.92
CA ASP A 118 10.41 -11.36 10.27
C ASP A 118 11.13 -10.15 9.65
N THR A 119 10.62 -9.65 8.52
CA THR A 119 11.29 -8.58 7.75
C THR A 119 10.71 -7.19 8.02
N THR A 120 9.45 -7.10 8.44
CA THR A 120 8.74 -5.84 8.65
C THR A 120 8.50 -5.56 10.12
N ASP A 121 8.17 -4.31 10.45
CA ASP A 121 7.73 -3.96 11.80
C ASP A 121 6.23 -4.26 11.99
N GLU A 122 5.76 -4.16 13.24
CA GLU A 122 4.34 -4.38 13.58
C GLU A 122 3.39 -3.44 12.80
N LEU A 123 3.84 -2.25 12.39
CA LEU A 123 3.02 -1.33 11.60
C LEU A 123 2.71 -1.93 10.24
N ILE A 124 3.76 -2.28 9.48
CA ILE A 124 3.62 -2.78 8.12
C ILE A 124 3.00 -4.18 8.11
N TYR A 125 3.35 -5.04 9.07
CA TYR A 125 2.71 -6.35 9.21
C TYR A 125 1.19 -6.22 9.41
N HIS A 126 0.74 -5.44 10.41
CA HIS A 126 -0.69 -5.27 10.66
C HIS A 126 -1.40 -4.53 9.52
N HIS A 127 -0.75 -3.55 8.89
CA HIS A 127 -1.27 -2.89 7.69
C HIS A 127 -1.55 -3.88 6.57
N SER A 128 -0.55 -4.67 6.21
CA SER A 128 -0.63 -5.67 5.13
C SER A 128 -1.73 -6.70 5.38
N ARG A 129 -1.88 -7.13 6.63
CA ARG A 129 -2.97 -8.02 7.06
C ARG A 129 -4.35 -7.37 6.92
N ARG A 130 -4.50 -6.08 7.26
CA ARG A 130 -5.75 -5.34 7.04
C ARG A 130 -6.05 -5.13 5.56
N VAL A 131 -5.05 -4.82 4.75
CA VAL A 131 -5.19 -4.68 3.28
C VAL A 131 -5.79 -5.94 2.68
N TYR A 132 -5.28 -7.12 3.05
CA TYR A 132 -5.88 -8.39 2.61
C TYR A 132 -7.35 -8.51 3.02
N LEU A 133 -7.66 -8.30 4.29
CA LEU A 133 -9.01 -8.50 4.83
C LEU A 133 -10.03 -7.53 4.20
N PHE A 134 -9.66 -6.27 4.06
CA PHE A 134 -10.49 -5.27 3.39
C PHE A 134 -10.68 -5.57 1.90
N GLY A 135 -9.61 -5.91 1.19
CA GLY A 135 -9.69 -6.29 -0.21
C GLY A 135 -10.57 -7.53 -0.41
N ALA A 136 -10.32 -8.61 0.33
CA ALA A 136 -11.09 -9.85 0.23
C ALA A 136 -12.57 -9.63 0.60
N ARG A 137 -12.87 -8.77 1.59
CA ARG A 137 -14.24 -8.42 1.96
C ARG A 137 -14.97 -7.70 0.83
N HIS A 138 -14.35 -6.70 0.22
CA HIS A 138 -14.93 -6.01 -0.94
C HIS A 138 -15.08 -6.91 -2.16
N GLY A 139 -14.11 -7.80 -2.40
CA GLY A 139 -14.22 -8.81 -3.45
C GLY A 139 -15.48 -9.66 -3.29
N ARG A 140 -15.78 -10.11 -2.07
CA ARG A 140 -16.99 -10.89 -1.78
C ARG A 140 -18.28 -10.09 -1.88
N GLU A 141 -18.30 -8.84 -1.43
CA GLU A 141 -19.49 -7.97 -1.53
C GLU A 141 -19.84 -7.61 -2.98
N ARG A 142 -18.83 -7.59 -3.86
CA ARG A 142 -18.97 -7.32 -5.29
C ARG A 142 -19.08 -8.60 -6.14
N ASP A 143 -19.13 -9.77 -5.52
CA ASP A 143 -19.15 -11.09 -6.18
C ASP A 143 -18.04 -11.27 -7.23
N LEU A 144 -16.83 -10.77 -6.91
CA LEU A 144 -15.66 -10.93 -7.77
C LEU A 144 -15.04 -12.31 -7.58
N SER A 145 -14.70 -12.97 -8.70
CA SER A 145 -13.87 -14.16 -8.69
C SER A 145 -12.40 -13.76 -8.63
N PHE A 146 -11.72 -14.08 -7.54
CA PHE A 146 -10.30 -13.80 -7.34
C PHE A 146 -9.60 -14.95 -6.63
N ASP A 147 -8.30 -15.06 -6.84
CA ASP A 147 -7.42 -15.97 -6.12
C ASP A 147 -7.06 -15.38 -4.75
N ALA A 148 -7.64 -15.94 -3.69
CA ALA A 148 -7.43 -15.46 -2.33
C ALA A 148 -5.98 -15.59 -1.86
N GLU A 149 -5.21 -16.57 -2.39
CA GLU A 149 -3.82 -16.78 -2.01
C GLU A 149 -2.91 -15.75 -2.69
N LEU A 150 -3.14 -15.43 -3.97
CA LEU A 150 -2.42 -14.35 -4.66
C LEU A 150 -2.77 -12.97 -4.10
N LEU A 151 -4.04 -12.71 -3.78
CA LEU A 151 -4.44 -11.47 -3.09
C LEU A 151 -3.73 -11.36 -1.73
N TYR A 152 -3.63 -12.47 -1.01
CA TYR A 152 -2.95 -12.51 0.29
C TYR A 152 -1.45 -12.22 0.16
N VAL A 153 -0.75 -12.86 -0.78
CA VAL A 153 0.67 -12.56 -1.05
C VAL A 153 0.85 -11.11 -1.52
N GLY A 154 0.01 -10.64 -2.44
CA GLY A 154 0.04 -9.25 -2.90
C GLY A 154 -0.08 -8.25 -1.75
N ALA A 155 -1.08 -8.43 -0.89
CA ALA A 155 -1.29 -7.59 0.29
C ALA A 155 -0.13 -7.68 1.28
N LEU A 156 0.46 -8.86 1.49
CA LEU A 156 1.58 -9.07 2.40
C LEU A 156 2.88 -8.37 1.96
N PHE A 157 3.16 -8.35 0.65
CA PHE A 157 4.43 -7.85 0.12
C PHE A 157 4.38 -6.39 -0.33
N HIS A 158 3.20 -5.76 -0.42
CA HIS A 158 3.05 -4.49 -1.14
C HIS A 158 3.95 -3.34 -0.62
N ASP A 159 4.15 -3.28 0.70
CA ASP A 159 4.95 -2.26 1.38
C ASP A 159 6.34 -2.79 1.82
N LEU A 160 6.74 -4.01 1.42
CA LEU A 160 8.01 -4.60 1.81
C LEU A 160 9.22 -3.77 1.34
N GLY A 161 9.08 -3.05 0.23
CA GLY A 161 10.09 -2.13 -0.30
C GLY A 161 10.39 -0.92 0.59
N LEU A 162 9.61 -0.67 1.65
CA LEU A 162 9.86 0.40 2.64
C LEU A 162 10.85 -0.02 3.74
N THR A 163 11.18 -1.31 3.83
CA THR A 163 12.03 -1.84 4.90
C THR A 163 13.51 -1.44 4.73
N GLU A 164 14.27 -1.53 5.82
CA GLU A 164 15.71 -1.22 5.87
C GLU A 164 16.52 -2.00 4.82
N ARG A 165 16.04 -3.19 4.42
CA ARG A 165 16.62 -4.02 3.37
C ARG A 165 16.79 -3.27 2.04
N PHE A 166 15.95 -2.28 1.76
CA PHE A 166 15.93 -1.54 0.49
C PHE A 166 16.48 -0.10 0.61
N ARG A 167 17.16 0.24 1.70
CA ARG A 167 17.74 1.57 1.94
C ARG A 167 18.78 2.04 0.90
N ALA A 168 19.34 1.10 0.14
CA ALA A 168 20.31 1.38 -0.92
C ALA A 168 19.68 1.31 -2.33
N SER A 169 18.38 1.02 -2.42
CA SER A 169 17.65 1.00 -3.68
C SER A 169 17.30 2.42 -4.13
N HIS A 170 17.53 2.71 -5.41
CA HIS A 170 17.05 3.92 -6.08
C HIS A 170 15.80 3.65 -6.94
N GLN A 171 15.25 2.44 -6.87
CA GLN A 171 13.99 2.07 -7.51
C GLN A 171 12.79 2.51 -6.65
N ARG A 172 11.59 2.62 -7.23
CA ARG A 172 10.34 2.78 -6.48
C ARG A 172 10.13 1.64 -5.48
N PHE A 173 9.71 1.95 -4.26
CA PHE A 173 9.50 0.93 -3.21
C PHE A 173 8.42 -0.09 -3.61
N GLU A 174 7.44 0.32 -4.41
CA GLU A 174 6.41 -0.58 -4.92
C GLU A 174 7.02 -1.68 -5.80
N LEU A 175 8.00 -1.32 -6.63
CA LEU A 175 8.68 -2.29 -7.49
C LEU A 175 9.62 -3.20 -6.69
N ASP A 176 10.28 -2.67 -5.66
CA ASP A 176 11.11 -3.48 -4.75
C ASP A 176 10.28 -4.57 -4.05
N GLY A 177 9.08 -4.23 -3.56
CA GLY A 177 8.13 -5.19 -3.00
C GLY A 177 7.63 -6.19 -4.04
N ALA A 178 7.27 -5.71 -5.24
CA ALA A 178 6.80 -6.54 -6.34
C ALA A 178 7.84 -7.57 -6.78
N ASP A 179 9.11 -7.15 -6.94
CA ASP A 179 10.21 -8.01 -7.35
C ASP A 179 10.48 -9.11 -6.32
N GLU A 180 10.42 -8.78 -5.03
CA GLU A 180 10.59 -9.77 -3.97
C GLU A 180 9.41 -10.76 -3.93
N ALA A 181 8.17 -10.31 -4.13
CA ALA A 181 7.01 -11.18 -4.23
C ALA A 181 7.11 -12.14 -5.41
N ARG A 182 7.51 -11.64 -6.59
CA ARG A 182 7.74 -12.48 -7.77
C ARG A 182 8.84 -13.51 -7.53
N ARG A 183 9.95 -13.11 -6.89
CA ARG A 183 11.04 -14.02 -6.53
C ARG A 183 10.56 -15.11 -5.57
N PHE A 184 9.81 -14.73 -4.54
CA PHE A 184 9.19 -15.65 -3.57
C PHE A 184 8.26 -16.65 -4.28
N LEU A 185 7.28 -16.17 -5.03
CA LEU A 185 6.30 -17.01 -5.75
C LEU A 185 6.98 -17.97 -6.73
N THR A 186 7.98 -17.50 -7.48
CA THR A 186 8.75 -18.33 -8.41
C THR A 186 9.52 -19.43 -7.67
N ALA A 187 10.14 -19.12 -6.53
CA ALA A 187 10.83 -20.10 -5.71
C ALA A 187 9.90 -21.20 -5.17
N HIS A 188 8.61 -20.90 -5.01
CA HIS A 188 7.57 -21.86 -4.64
C HIS A 188 6.89 -22.55 -5.84
N GLY A 189 7.41 -22.37 -7.05
CA GLY A 189 6.89 -23.03 -8.25
C GLY A 189 5.55 -22.48 -8.75
N VAL A 190 5.18 -21.27 -8.33
CA VAL A 190 3.98 -20.60 -8.85
C VAL A 190 4.22 -20.24 -10.33
N PRO A 191 3.26 -20.53 -11.23
CA PRO A 191 3.36 -20.18 -12.65
C PRO A 191 3.68 -18.71 -12.89
N ALA A 192 4.45 -18.42 -13.95
CA ALA A 192 4.99 -17.10 -14.21
C ALA A 192 3.93 -16.01 -14.45
N ASP A 193 2.81 -16.37 -15.06
CA ASP A 193 1.64 -15.50 -15.27
C ASP A 193 0.98 -15.12 -13.93
N ARG A 194 0.84 -16.08 -13.01
CA ARG A 194 0.32 -15.84 -11.65
C ARG A 194 1.28 -15.03 -10.79
N ALA A 195 2.58 -15.29 -10.89
CA ALA A 195 3.59 -14.48 -10.23
C ALA A 195 3.61 -13.04 -10.77
N ARG A 196 3.40 -12.87 -12.08
CA ARG A 196 3.24 -11.56 -12.71
C ARG A 196 1.98 -10.84 -12.22
N LEU A 197 0.86 -11.54 -12.06
CA LEU A 197 -0.37 -10.95 -11.53
C LEU A 197 -0.17 -10.35 -10.12
N ALA A 198 0.50 -11.08 -9.22
CA ALA A 198 0.85 -10.55 -7.90
C ALA A 198 1.86 -9.40 -7.97
N TRP A 199 2.85 -9.48 -8.88
CA TRP A 199 3.79 -8.39 -9.13
C TRP A 199 3.05 -7.12 -9.59
N GLU A 200 2.10 -7.22 -10.52
CA GLU A 200 1.31 -6.08 -11.02
C GLU A 200 0.41 -5.48 -9.93
N ALA A 201 -0.22 -6.32 -9.10
CA ALA A 201 -1.01 -5.89 -7.95
C ALA A 201 -0.18 -5.03 -6.99
N ILE A 202 1.05 -5.45 -6.72
CA ILE A 202 1.96 -4.70 -5.85
C ILE A 202 2.52 -3.46 -6.55
N ALA A 203 3.01 -3.57 -7.78
CA ALA A 203 3.64 -2.45 -8.48
C ALA A 203 2.69 -1.26 -8.68
N LEU A 204 1.39 -1.53 -8.81
CA LEU A 204 0.37 -0.54 -9.11
C LEU A 204 -0.46 -0.10 -7.90
N HIS A 205 -0.21 -0.62 -6.70
CA HIS A 205 -1.11 -0.38 -5.54
C HIS A 205 -1.22 1.09 -5.10
N THR A 206 -0.24 1.94 -5.46
CA THR A 206 -0.27 3.39 -5.20
C THR A 206 -0.75 4.21 -6.40
N THR A 207 -1.07 3.56 -7.52
CA THR A 207 -1.48 4.23 -8.75
C THR A 207 -3.00 4.41 -8.73
N PRO A 208 -3.51 5.65 -8.72
CA PRO A 208 -4.95 5.89 -8.75
C PRO A 208 -5.59 5.34 -10.03
N GLU A 209 -6.85 4.94 -9.93
CA GLU A 209 -7.74 4.58 -11.05
C GLU A 209 -7.36 3.31 -11.83
N ILE A 210 -6.12 3.20 -12.34
CA ILE A 210 -5.66 2.12 -13.22
C ILE A 210 -5.93 0.72 -12.66
N PRO A 211 -5.60 0.37 -11.40
CA PRO A 211 -5.81 -0.97 -10.85
C PRO A 211 -7.25 -1.47 -10.93
N HIS A 212 -8.24 -0.57 -10.84
CA HIS A 212 -9.66 -0.92 -10.86
C HIS A 212 -10.16 -1.39 -12.23
N HIS A 213 -9.37 -1.18 -13.29
CA HIS A 213 -9.64 -1.67 -14.65
C HIS A 213 -8.88 -2.95 -15.01
N MET A 214 -8.20 -3.56 -14.03
CA MET A 214 -7.37 -4.74 -14.23
C MET A 214 -7.98 -5.98 -13.56
N ALA A 215 -7.20 -7.05 -13.45
CA ALA A 215 -7.63 -8.29 -12.79
C ALA A 215 -8.06 -8.03 -11.32
N PRO A 216 -9.03 -8.80 -10.80
CA PRO A 216 -9.57 -8.59 -9.45
C PRO A 216 -8.52 -8.52 -8.34
N GLU A 217 -7.46 -9.34 -8.38
CA GLU A 217 -6.38 -9.33 -7.40
C GLU A 217 -5.65 -7.98 -7.36
N ILE A 218 -5.43 -7.36 -8.52
CA ILE A 218 -4.80 -6.05 -8.67
C ILE A 218 -5.72 -4.97 -8.07
N ALA A 219 -6.99 -4.97 -8.46
CA ALA A 219 -7.98 -4.03 -7.95
C ALA A 219 -8.19 -4.15 -6.43
N LEU A 220 -8.16 -5.37 -5.89
CA LEU A 220 -8.45 -5.64 -4.47
C LEU A 220 -7.28 -5.35 -3.54
N VAL A 221 -6.02 -5.50 -3.97
CA VAL A 221 -4.87 -4.96 -3.21
C VAL A 221 -5.01 -3.44 -3.09
N THR A 222 -5.25 -2.74 -4.20
CA THR A 222 -5.48 -1.29 -4.19
C THR A 222 -6.67 -0.90 -3.32
N THR A 223 -7.80 -1.60 -3.43
CA THR A 223 -8.99 -1.33 -2.60
C THR A 223 -8.68 -1.46 -1.11
N GLY A 224 -7.90 -2.47 -0.70
CA GLY A 224 -7.48 -2.64 0.69
C GLY A 224 -6.59 -1.51 1.20
N VAL A 225 -5.64 -1.04 0.38
CA VAL A 225 -4.76 0.10 0.69
C VAL A 225 -5.55 1.40 0.76
N GLU A 226 -6.41 1.66 -0.22
CA GLU A 226 -7.28 2.82 -0.31
C GLU A 226 -8.16 2.95 0.95
N LEU A 227 -8.76 1.84 1.41
CA LEU A 227 -9.53 1.85 2.64
C LEU A 227 -8.65 2.07 3.88
N ASP A 228 -7.57 1.31 4.04
CA ASP A 228 -6.79 1.38 5.27
C ASP A 228 -6.03 2.71 5.40
N VAL A 229 -5.50 3.28 4.31
CA VAL A 229 -4.68 4.49 4.33
C VAL A 229 -5.50 5.75 4.08
N LEU A 230 -6.34 5.75 3.04
CA LEU A 230 -7.03 6.94 2.55
C LEU A 230 -8.46 7.06 3.09
N GLY A 231 -9.03 5.97 3.62
CA GLY A 231 -10.42 5.91 4.06
C GLY A 231 -11.43 5.87 2.90
N ILE A 232 -10.98 5.59 1.68
CA ILE A 232 -11.87 5.42 0.53
C ILE A 232 -12.65 4.11 0.71
N GLY A 233 -13.96 4.15 0.51
CA GLY A 233 -14.83 3.01 0.76
C GLY A 233 -15.11 2.75 2.25
N TYR A 234 -14.73 3.67 3.16
CA TYR A 234 -14.93 3.47 4.60
C TYR A 234 -16.36 3.02 4.95
N ASP A 235 -17.37 3.75 4.51
CA ASP A 235 -18.79 3.47 4.82
C ASP A 235 -19.42 2.38 3.95
N THR A 236 -18.65 1.74 3.07
CA THR A 236 -19.15 0.63 2.26
C THR A 236 -19.08 -0.71 3.00
N LEU A 237 -18.33 -0.79 4.10
CA LEU A 237 -18.33 -1.95 5.01
C LEU A 237 -19.14 -1.67 6.28
N PRO A 238 -19.88 -2.67 6.81
CA PRO A 238 -20.52 -2.55 8.12
C PRO A 238 -19.50 -2.20 9.22
N PRO A 239 -19.85 -1.34 10.19
CA PRO A 239 -18.98 -1.00 11.33
C PRO A 239 -18.40 -2.24 12.04
N GLU A 240 -19.22 -3.27 12.24
CA GLU A 240 -18.87 -4.50 12.94
C GLU A 240 -17.78 -5.29 12.19
N THR A 241 -17.84 -5.27 10.85
CA THR A 241 -16.81 -5.89 9.99
C THR A 241 -15.48 -5.16 10.14
N ARG A 242 -15.50 -3.82 10.16
CA ARG A 242 -14.28 -3.02 10.37
C ARG A 242 -13.72 -3.26 11.77
N ASP A 243 -14.57 -3.27 12.79
CA ASP A 243 -14.15 -3.43 14.19
C ASP A 243 -13.52 -4.81 14.45
N GLU A 244 -14.05 -5.87 13.85
CA GLU A 244 -13.48 -7.22 13.95
C GLU A 244 -12.08 -7.30 13.31
N ILE A 245 -11.91 -6.69 12.12
CA ILE A 245 -10.60 -6.59 11.44
C ILE A 245 -9.61 -5.78 12.30
N LEU A 246 -10.03 -4.64 12.85
CA LEU A 246 -9.19 -3.77 13.67
C LEU A 246 -8.84 -4.40 15.03
N THR A 247 -9.69 -5.27 15.57
CA THR A 247 -9.42 -6.04 16.77
C THR A 247 -8.32 -7.07 16.52
N ALA A 248 -8.38 -7.78 15.39
CA ALA A 248 -7.37 -8.77 15.02
C ALA A 248 -6.03 -8.14 14.58
N HIS A 249 -6.09 -6.98 13.93
CA HIS A 249 -4.90 -6.27 13.42
C HIS A 249 -4.93 -4.77 13.79
N PRO A 250 -4.52 -4.44 15.04
CA PRO A 250 -4.59 -3.09 15.59
C PRO A 250 -3.82 -2.05 14.77
N ARG A 251 -4.26 -0.79 14.88
CA ARG A 251 -3.67 0.34 14.14
C ARG A 251 -3.37 1.59 15.00
N PRO A 252 -2.71 1.46 16.16
CA PRO A 252 -2.44 2.59 17.05
C PRO A 252 -1.52 3.62 16.37
N ASP A 253 -1.92 4.89 16.44
CA ASP A 253 -1.23 6.04 15.82
C ASP A 253 -0.90 5.85 14.32
N PHE A 254 -1.71 5.03 13.63
CA PHE A 254 -1.39 4.55 12.29
C PHE A 254 -1.07 5.68 11.30
N LYS A 255 -1.89 6.73 11.25
CA LYS A 255 -1.71 7.83 10.29
C LYS A 255 -0.33 8.50 10.42
N ARG A 256 0.14 8.74 11.66
CA ARG A 256 1.47 9.34 11.87
C ARG A 256 2.58 8.35 11.56
N ARG A 257 2.41 7.10 11.97
CA ARG A 257 3.40 6.03 11.77
C ARG A 257 3.59 5.66 10.30
N ILE A 258 2.50 5.51 9.53
CA ILE A 258 2.57 5.16 8.10
C ILE A 258 3.19 6.29 7.26
N LEU A 259 2.86 7.56 7.57
CA LEU A 259 3.51 8.71 6.93
C LEU A 259 5.02 8.75 7.21
N ARG A 260 5.44 8.39 8.43
CA ARG A 260 6.86 8.28 8.78
C ARG A 260 7.54 7.11 8.07
N ALA A 261 6.89 5.95 7.96
CA ALA A 261 7.41 4.81 7.23
C ALA A 261 7.59 5.14 5.74
N PHE A 262 6.61 5.79 5.10
CA PHE A 262 6.76 6.27 3.73
C PHE A 262 7.93 7.24 3.61
N HIS A 263 8.06 8.24 4.48
CA HIS A 263 9.17 9.19 4.45
C HIS A 263 10.53 8.49 4.57
N GLN A 264 10.70 7.63 5.57
CA GLN A 264 11.94 6.89 5.80
C GLN A 264 12.29 5.99 4.61
N GLY A 265 11.28 5.35 4.00
CA GLY A 265 11.48 4.46 2.87
C GLY A 265 11.78 5.16 1.54
N ILE A 266 11.62 6.48 1.43
CA ILE A 266 11.78 7.19 0.14
C ILE A 266 12.72 8.40 0.18
N THR A 267 13.11 8.91 1.35
CA THR A 267 13.97 10.10 1.49
C THR A 267 15.33 9.96 0.79
N HIS A 268 15.88 8.74 0.68
CA HIS A 268 17.14 8.47 -0.03
C HIS A 268 16.97 8.29 -1.55
N ARG A 269 15.75 8.36 -2.07
CA ARG A 269 15.39 8.17 -3.49
C ARG A 269 14.28 9.16 -3.92
N PRO A 270 14.45 10.46 -3.70
CA PRO A 270 13.39 11.45 -3.91
C PRO A 270 12.90 11.53 -5.37
N GLU A 271 13.74 11.18 -6.33
CA GLU A 271 13.42 11.17 -7.77
C GLU A 271 12.30 10.17 -8.10
N THR A 272 12.16 9.11 -7.31
CA THR A 272 11.12 8.08 -7.49
C THR A 272 9.71 8.59 -7.18
N THR A 273 9.58 9.79 -6.60
CA THR A 273 8.29 10.41 -6.29
C THR A 273 7.68 11.19 -7.46
N PHE A 274 8.41 11.30 -8.58
CA PHE A 274 7.91 12.01 -9.75
C PHE A 274 6.58 11.43 -10.24
N GLY A 275 5.56 12.30 -10.34
CA GLY A 275 4.23 11.94 -10.82
C GLY A 275 3.39 11.06 -9.86
N ASN A 276 3.77 10.91 -8.59
CA ASN A 276 2.99 10.12 -7.63
C ASN A 276 2.80 10.77 -6.25
N VAL A 277 1.87 10.21 -5.47
CA VAL A 277 1.41 10.76 -4.18
C VAL A 277 2.50 10.82 -3.11
N LYS A 278 3.62 10.11 -3.26
CA LYS A 278 4.70 10.11 -2.26
C LYS A 278 5.48 11.44 -2.24
N ALA A 279 5.37 12.27 -3.29
CA ALA A 279 5.88 13.64 -3.28
C ALA A 279 5.24 14.49 -2.16
N ASP A 280 3.98 14.22 -1.79
CA ASP A 280 3.30 14.90 -0.66
C ASP A 280 3.92 14.53 0.69
N VAL A 281 4.40 13.30 0.82
CA VAL A 281 5.06 12.83 2.04
C VAL A 281 6.41 13.53 2.18
N LEU A 282 7.23 13.59 1.14
CA LEU A 282 8.51 14.28 1.19
C LEU A 282 8.34 15.77 1.50
N ALA A 283 7.45 16.47 0.78
CA ALA A 283 7.18 17.89 1.02
C ALA A 283 6.70 18.20 2.44
N ARG A 284 6.10 17.22 3.13
CA ARG A 284 5.68 17.38 4.53
C ARG A 284 6.84 17.28 5.53
N PHE A 285 7.84 16.44 5.27
CA PHE A 285 8.90 16.12 6.23
C PHE A 285 10.24 16.80 5.91
N ASP A 286 10.45 17.18 4.66
CA ASP A 286 11.65 17.83 4.16
C ASP A 286 11.27 19.22 3.59
N PRO A 287 11.55 20.32 4.33
CA PRO A 287 11.26 21.68 3.88
C PRO A 287 12.03 22.10 2.63
N ASP A 288 13.16 21.46 2.33
CA ASP A 288 14.03 21.78 1.20
C ASP A 288 13.69 20.91 -0.03
N TYR A 289 12.83 19.91 0.13
CA TYR A 289 12.41 19.05 -0.97
C TYR A 289 11.64 19.83 -2.04
N THR A 290 12.23 19.89 -3.23
CA THR A 290 11.62 20.49 -4.43
C THR A 290 11.05 19.40 -5.32
N ARG A 291 9.74 19.45 -5.55
CA ARG A 291 9.06 18.51 -6.45
C ARG A 291 9.56 18.68 -7.88
N PRO A 292 9.88 17.59 -8.60
CA PRO A 292 10.16 17.71 -10.02
C PRO A 292 8.90 18.17 -10.77
N ASN A 293 9.06 19.15 -11.65
CA ASN A 293 7.97 19.77 -12.38
C ASN A 293 7.89 19.22 -13.82
N PHE A 294 6.81 18.51 -14.13
CA PHE A 294 6.61 17.89 -15.43
C PHE A 294 6.60 18.88 -16.60
N VAL A 295 5.94 20.03 -16.44
CA VAL A 295 5.89 21.07 -17.49
C VAL A 295 7.28 21.62 -17.77
N ARG A 296 8.07 21.92 -16.72
CA ARG A 296 9.46 22.37 -16.88
C ARG A 296 10.34 21.33 -17.57
N ILE A 297 10.12 20.04 -17.31
CA ILE A 297 10.85 18.97 -18.01
C ILE A 297 10.55 18.99 -19.52
N ILE A 298 9.30 19.24 -19.92
CA ILE A 298 8.92 19.37 -21.34
C ILE A 298 9.56 20.61 -21.96
N GLU A 299 9.36 21.78 -21.34
CA GLU A 299 9.89 23.07 -21.82
C GLU A 299 11.42 23.10 -21.89
N SER A 300 12.10 22.31 -21.06
CA SER A 300 13.57 22.21 -21.04
C SER A 300 14.10 21.03 -21.86
N SER A 301 13.23 20.31 -22.57
CA SER A 301 13.66 19.17 -23.39
C SER A 301 14.53 19.66 -24.55
N ALA A 302 15.48 18.83 -24.99
CA ALA A 302 16.41 19.20 -26.06
C ALA A 302 15.77 19.28 -27.45
N TRP A 303 14.47 18.98 -27.57
CA TRP A 303 13.73 19.08 -28.81
C TRP A 303 13.47 20.56 -29.15
N PRO A 304 13.62 20.97 -30.42
CA PRO A 304 13.18 22.29 -30.85
C PRO A 304 11.64 22.39 -30.84
N GLU A 305 11.14 23.62 -30.75
CA GLU A 305 9.71 23.96 -30.93
C GLU A 305 9.20 23.68 -32.35
#